data_AF-A0A2V7HDB8-F1
#
_entry.id   AF-A0A2V7HDB8-F1
#
_cell.length_a   1.000
_cell.length_b   1.000
_cell.length_c   1.000
_cell.angle_alpha   90.00
_cell.angle_beta   90.00
_cell.angle_gamma   90.00
#
_symmetry.space_group_name_H-M   'P 1'
#
loop_
_entity.id
_entity.type
_entity.pdbx_description
1 polymer ?
#
loop_
_entity_poly.entity_id
_entity_poly.type
_entity_poly.pdbx_seq_one_letter_code
_entity_poly.pdbx_strand_id
1 'polypeptide(L)' 'MTALLRPATESDLNDVVRIERSCFADPWSDESFRRLLAGHPAIFQVLVLQPENQVAG' A
#
# COMPACT_ATOMS: atom_id res chain seq x y z
N MET A 1 13.23 14.88 -3.64
CA MET A 1 12.14 14.05 -3.14
C MET A 1 12.73 12.71 -2.75
N THR A 2 12.64 12.33 -1.49
CA THR A 2 13.14 11.04 -0.99
C THR A 2 11.96 10.11 -0.76
N ALA A 3 12.16 8.84 -1.08
CA ALA A 3 11.17 7.79 -0.88
C ALA A 3 11.73 6.78 0.12
N LEU A 4 10.89 6.37 1.06
CA LEU A 4 11.22 5.37 2.08
C LEU A 4 10.42 4.10 1.83
N LEU A 5 11.09 2.96 1.75
CA LEU A 5 10.45 1.66 1.73
C LEU A 5 10.25 1.19 3.18
N ARG A 6 9.03 0.81 3.55
CA ARG A 6 8.72 0.25 4.87
C ARG A 6 7.56 -0.75 4.80
N PRO A 7 7.38 -1.61 5.82
CA PRO A 7 6.20 -2.46 5.91
C PRO A 7 4.92 -1.62 5.88
N ALA A 8 3.90 -2.12 5.18
CA ALA A 8 2.58 -1.52 5.14
C ALA A 8 1.93 -1.56 6.52
N THR A 9 1.13 -0.55 6.82
CA THR A 9 0.30 -0.47 8.03
C THR A 9 -1.16 -0.32 7.64
N GLU A 10 -2.08 -0.50 8.60
CA GLU A 10 -3.52 -0.36 8.32
C GLU A 10 -3.89 1.01 7.74
N SER A 11 -3.18 2.07 8.15
CA SER A 11 -3.35 3.43 7.62
C SER A 11 -3.10 3.56 6.13
N ASP A 12 -2.28 2.68 5.55
CA ASP A 12 -1.87 2.75 4.15
C ASP A 12 -2.87 2.09 3.21
N LEU A 13 -3.74 1.21 3.74
CA LEU A 13 -4.63 0.37 2.92
C LEU A 13 -5.53 1.19 1.99
N ASN A 14 -6.03 2.33 2.46
CA ASN A 14 -6.88 3.19 1.65
C ASN A 14 -6.14 3.74 0.43
N ASP A 15 -4.88 4.13 0.60
CA ASP A 15 -4.06 4.62 -0.51
C ASP A 15 -3.63 3.48 -1.44
N VAL A 16 -3.27 2.31 -0.90
CA VAL A 16 -2.93 1.14 -1.72
C VAL A 16 -4.12 0.72 -2.59
N VAL A 17 -5.32 0.61 -2.01
CA VAL A 17 -6.54 0.28 -2.76
C VAL A 17 -6.86 1.34 -3.81
N ARG A 18 -6.68 2.63 -3.46
CA ARG A 18 -6.88 3.73 -4.41
C ARG A 18 -5.91 3.64 -5.60
N ILE A 19 -4.63 3.37 -5.34
CA ILE A 19 -3.59 3.19 -6.36
C ILE A 19 -3.92 1.97 -7.22
N GLU A 20 -4.20 0.81 -6.61
CA GLU A 20 -4.54 -0.43 -7.29
C GLU A 20 -5.68 -0.23 -8.31
N ARG A 21 -6.80 0.36 -7.85
CA ARG A 21 -7.97 0.64 -8.69
C ARG A 21 -7.70 1.63 -9.82
N SER A 22 -6.68 2.48 -9.68
CA SER A 22 -6.29 3.44 -10.72
C SER A 22 -5.34 2.85 -11.75
N CYS A 23 -4.53 1.85 -11.35
CA CYS A 23 -3.47 1.28 -12.16
C CYS A 23 -3.91 0.03 -12.93
N PHE A 24 -4.88 -0.72 -12.42
CA PHE A 24 -5.27 -2.03 -12.97
C PHE A 24 -6.74 -2.07 -13.39
N ALA A 25 -7.01 -2.71 -14.54
CA ALA A 25 -8.36 -2.91 -15.05
C ALA A 25 -9.16 -3.97 -14.27
N ASP A 26 -8.45 -4.88 -13.60
CA ASP A 26 -9.00 -5.89 -12.69
C ASP A 26 -8.27 -5.81 -11.33
N PRO A 27 -8.62 -4.80 -10.49
CA PRO A 27 -7.89 -4.52 -9.27
C PRO A 27 -8.18 -5.57 -8.18
N TRP A 28 -7.19 -5.82 -7.34
CA TRP A 28 -7.42 -6.64 -6.15
C TRP A 28 -8.45 -6.02 -5.20
N SER A 29 -9.20 -6.88 -4.52
CA SER A 29 -10.19 -6.44 -3.54
C SER A 29 -9.52 -5.87 -2.28
N ASP A 30 -10.22 -4.96 -1.60
CA ASP A 30 -9.81 -4.46 -0.28
C ASP A 30 -9.55 -5.59 0.73
N GLU A 31 -10.32 -6.68 0.64
CA GLU A 31 -10.12 -7.86 1.49
C GLU A 31 -8.80 -8.57 1.22
N SER A 32 -8.37 -8.64 -0.04
CA SER A 32 -7.07 -9.21 -0.43
C SER A 32 -5.92 -8.48 0.28
N PHE A 33 -5.94 -7.15 0.28
CA PHE A 33 -4.92 -6.35 0.95
C PHE A 33 -4.97 -6.47 2.48
N ARG A 34 -6.17 -6.53 3.09
CA ARG A 34 -6.30 -6.80 4.53
C ARG A 34 -5.71 -8.17 4.92
N ARG A 35 -5.96 -9.21 4.11
CA ARG A 35 -5.39 -10.55 4.33
C ARG A 35 -3.88 -10.55 4.20
N LEU A 36 -3.32 -9.80 3.25
CA LEU A 36 -1.86 -9.65 3.11
C LEU A 36 -1.23 -8.95 4.31
N LEU A 37 -1.86 -7.86 4.78
CA LEU A 37 -1.41 -7.14 5.96
C LEU A 37 -1.43 -8.03 7.22
N ALA A 38 -2.50 -8.79 7.42
CA ALA A 38 -2.65 -9.65 8.60
C ALA A 38 -1.73 -10.89 8.56
N GLY A 39 -1.53 -11.48 7.38
CA GLY A 39 -0.81 -12.75 7.24
C GLY A 39 0.68 -12.61 6.93
N HIS A 40 1.09 -11.54 6.23
CA HIS A 40 2.43 -11.44 5.64
C HIS A 40 3.03 -10.01 5.69
N PRO A 41 3.17 -9.41 6.87
CA PRO A 41 3.69 -8.04 7.01
C PRO A 41 5.14 -7.88 6.52
N ALA A 42 5.90 -8.98 6.45
CA ALA A 42 7.28 -8.96 5.95
C ALA A 42 7.39 -8.70 4.44
N ILE A 43 6.36 -9.08 3.65
CA ILE A 43 6.39 -8.97 2.19
C ILE A 43 5.48 -7.86 1.67
N PHE A 44 4.51 -7.40 2.48
CA PHE A 44 3.65 -6.29 2.09
C PHE A 44 4.29 -4.96 2.52
N GLN A 45 5.05 -4.37 1.58
CA GLN A 45 5.80 -3.14 1.77
C GLN A 45 5.14 -2.00 0.98
N VAL A 46 5.29 -0.76 1.45
CA VAL A 46 4.90 0.46 0.73
C VAL A 46 6.07 1.41 0.57
N LEU A 47 6.09 2.12 -0.54
CA LEU A 47 6.96 3.24 -0.83
C LEU A 47 6.25 4.53 -0.41
N VAL A 48 6.88 5.27 0.51
CA VAL A 48 6.33 6.49 1.10
C VAL A 48 7.16 7.71 0.70
N LEU A 49 6.51 8.72 0.12
CA LEU A 49 7.13 9.98 -0.25
C LEU A 49 7.16 10.94 0.95
N GLN A 50 8.34 11.48 1.22
CA GLN A 50 8.53 12.50 2.25
C GLN A 50 8.48 13.92 1.66
N PRO A 51 8.04 14.93 2.44
CA PRO A 51 7.69 14.87 3.87
C PRO A 51 6.22 14.52 4.16
N GLU A 52 5.38 14.40 3.13
CA GLU A 52 3.92 14.31 3.30
C GLU A 52 3.41 12.92 3.71
N ASN A 53 4.32 11.96 3.86
CA ASN A 53 4.03 10.55 4.16
C ASN A 53 3.00 9.93 3.22
N GLN A 54 3.00 10.35 1.95
CA GLN A 54 2.09 9.85 0.94
C GLN A 54 2.57 8.49 0.41
N VAL A 55 1.69 7.49 0.39
CA VAL A 55 1.96 6.20 -0.26
C VAL A 55 1.96 6.39 -1.77
N ALA A 56 3.02 5.94 -2.43
CA ALA A 56 3.22 6.04 -3.88
C ALA A 56 3.11 4.69 -4.61
N GLY A 57 3.20 3.57 -3.88
CA GLY A 57 3.10 2.22 -4.42
C GLY A 57 3.62 1.17 -3.45
#